data_AF-A0A1Q3TQP5-F1
#
_entry.id   AF-A0A1Q3TQP5-F1
#
_cell.length_a   1.000
_cell.length_b   1.000
_cell.length_c   1.000
_cell.angle_alpha   90.00
_cell.angle_beta   90.00
_cell.angle_gamma   90.00
#
_symmetry.space_group_name_H-M   'P 1'
#
loop_
_entity.id
_entity.type
_entity.pdbx_description
1 polymer ?
#
loop_
_entity_poly.entity_id
_entity_poly.type
_entity_poly.pdbx_seq_one_letter_code
_entity_poly.pdbx_strand_id
1 'polypeptide(L)' 'MTTAAIRKKLMTYIADADDKKVKGLYLLVEDEITDGDKFKLSADHIKILEQERDKHVKGKSRSYSWNETKDIIRSKKKP' A
#
# COMPACT_ATOMS: atom_id res chain seq x y z
N MET A 1 -22.69 -9.33 27.88
CA MET A 1 -22.04 -8.00 27.89
C MET A 1 -22.34 -7.33 26.56
N THR A 2 -22.86 -6.09 26.55
CA THR A 2 -23.18 -5.41 25.28
C THR A 2 -21.91 -4.88 24.61
N THR A 3 -21.91 -4.77 23.29
CA THR A 3 -20.78 -4.24 22.50
C THR A 3 -20.36 -2.84 22.96
N ALA A 4 -21.32 -2.02 23.39
CA ALA A 4 -21.08 -0.70 23.99
C ALA A 4 -20.27 -0.80 25.30
N ALA A 5 -20.58 -1.78 26.15
CA ALA A 5 -19.83 -2.02 27.38
C ALA A 5 -18.41 -2.52 27.10
N ILE A 6 -18.21 -3.33 26.06
CA ILE A 6 -16.87 -3.78 25.63
C ILE A 6 -16.03 -2.59 25.16
N ARG A 7 -16.59 -1.74 24.28
CA ARG A 7 -15.91 -0.54 23.76
C ARG A 7 -15.49 0.40 24.88
N LYS A 8 -16.38 0.66 25.84
CA LYS A 8 -16.06 1.51 27.00
C LYS A 8 -14.88 0.96 27.79
N LYS A 9 -14.88 -0.35 28.08
CA LYS A 9 -13.78 -1.00 28.82
C LYS A 9 -12.44 -0.92 28.07
N LEU A 10 -12.44 -1.15 26.76
CA LEU A 10 -11.23 -1.06 25.93
C LEU A 10 -10.67 0.37 25.89
N MET A 11 -11.53 1.37 25.74
CA MET A 11 -11.10 2.78 25.75
C MET A 11 -10.49 3.17 27.10
N THR A 12 -11.10 2.76 28.21
CA THR A 12 -10.55 2.99 29.56
C THR A 12 -9.21 2.28 29.73
N TYR A 13 -9.08 1.02 29.30
CA TYR A 13 -7.81 0.30 29.38
C TYR A 13 -6.70 1.00 28.58
N ILE A 14 -6.98 1.41 27.35
CA ILE A 14 -5.97 2.07 26.48
C ILE A 14 -5.53 3.41 27.08
N ALA A 15 -6.42 4.13 27.76
CA ALA A 15 -6.10 5.43 28.38
C ALA A 15 -5.04 5.30 29.49
N ASP A 16 -5.02 4.19 30.22
CA ASP A 16 -4.11 3.96 31.35
C ASP A 16 -2.97 2.97 31.02
N ALA A 17 -2.95 2.39 29.83
CA ALA A 17 -1.99 1.36 29.45
C ALA A 17 -0.62 1.96 29.09
N ASP A 18 0.45 1.30 29.56
CA ASP A 18 1.83 1.66 29.23
C ASP A 18 2.12 1.52 27.72
N ASP A 19 2.95 2.43 27.20
CA ASP A 19 3.26 2.59 25.77
C ASP A 19 3.54 1.29 25.01
N LYS A 20 4.21 0.32 25.65
CA LYS A 20 4.52 -0.98 25.01
C LYS A 20 3.25 -1.77 24.67
N LYS A 21 2.24 -1.73 25.54
CA LYS A 21 0.96 -2.42 25.34
C LYS A 21 0.15 -1.71 24.26
N VAL A 22 0.11 -0.38 24.29
CA VAL A 22 -0.56 0.42 23.26
C VAL A 22 0.05 0.18 21.88
N LYS A 23 1.37 0.18 21.77
CA LYS A 23 2.09 -0.13 20.52
C LYS A 23 1.79 -1.55 20.01
N GLY A 24 1.77 -2.53 20.92
CA GLY A 24 1.42 -3.91 20.57
C GLY A 24 -0.01 -4.02 20.03
N LEU A 25 -0.97 -3.38 20.68
CA LEU A 25 -2.36 -3.31 20.21
C LEU A 25 -2.45 -2.61 18.85
N TYR A 26 -1.79 -1.47 18.69
CA TYR A 26 -1.76 -0.75 17.43
C TYR A 26 -1.21 -1.63 16.30
N LEU A 27 -0.12 -2.37 16.52
CA LEU A 27 0.47 -3.26 15.51
C LEU A 27 -0.48 -4.38 15.06
N LEU A 28 -1.40 -4.82 15.92
CA LEU A 28 -2.39 -5.85 15.56
C LEU A 28 -3.52 -5.30 14.66
N VAL A 29 -3.80 -4.00 14.73
CA VAL A 29 -4.92 -3.37 14.01
C VAL A 29 -4.45 -2.26 13.06
N GLU A 30 -3.14 -2.07 12.91
CA GLU A 30 -2.53 -0.97 12.16
C GLU A 30 -3.01 -1.00 10.71
N ASP A 31 -3.01 -2.19 10.10
CA ASP A 31 -3.49 -2.35 8.73
C ASP A 31 -4.97 -1.96 8.62
N GLU A 32 -5.84 -2.32 9.58
CA GLU A 32 -7.25 -1.93 9.56
C GLU A 32 -7.47 -0.43 9.79
N ILE A 33 -6.64 0.21 10.62
CA ILE A 33 -6.67 1.65 10.88
C ILE A 33 -6.14 2.44 9.67
N THR A 34 -5.07 1.97 9.03
CA THR A 34 -4.37 2.70 7.97
C THR A 34 -4.84 2.34 6.57
N ASP A 35 -5.50 1.19 6.36
CA ASP A 35 -5.99 0.75 5.05
C ASP A 35 -7.24 1.49 4.59
N GLY A 36 -7.90 2.26 5.46
CA GLY A 36 -9.07 3.07 5.09
C GLY A 36 -8.80 4.03 3.91
N ASP A 37 -7.54 4.48 3.77
CA ASP A 37 -7.14 5.50 2.79
C ASP A 37 -6.09 5.02 1.76
N LYS A 38 -5.69 3.74 1.77
CA LYS A 38 -4.68 3.24 0.82
C LYS A 38 -5.34 2.71 -0.44
N PHE A 39 -4.84 3.17 -1.61
CA PHE A 39 -5.22 2.58 -2.89
C PHE A 39 -4.80 1.11 -2.94
N LYS A 40 -5.79 0.21 -2.94
CA LYS A 40 -5.57 -1.23 -3.13
C LYS A 40 -5.59 -1.55 -4.62
N LEU A 41 -4.60 -2.30 -5.07
CA LEU A 41 -4.56 -2.78 -6.46
C LEU A 41 -5.75 -3.71 -6.70
N SER A 42 -6.56 -3.41 -7.71
CA SER A 42 -7.58 -4.33 -8.18
C SER A 42 -6.92 -5.52 -8.89
N ALA A 43 -7.69 -6.58 -9.13
CA ALA A 43 -7.24 -7.72 -9.92
C ALA A 43 -6.74 -7.28 -11.32
N ASP A 44 -7.39 -6.27 -11.92
CA ASP A 44 -6.98 -5.73 -13.22
C ASP A 44 -5.63 -5.01 -13.14
N HIS A 45 -5.37 -4.25 -12.07
CA HIS A 45 -4.07 -3.61 -11.87
C HIS A 45 -2.96 -4.65 -11.69
N ILE A 46 -3.22 -5.72 -10.92
CA ILE A 46 -2.28 -6.83 -10.73
C ILE A 46 -1.98 -7.51 -12.08
N LYS A 47 -3.01 -7.78 -12.88
CA LYS A 47 -2.85 -8.41 -14.20
C LYS A 47 -1.97 -7.58 -15.15
N ILE A 48 -2.11 -6.25 -15.15
CA ILE A 48 -1.26 -5.37 -15.95
C ILE A 48 0.21 -5.48 -15.49
N LEU A 49 0.45 -5.45 -14.17
CA LEU A 49 1.81 -5.57 -13.62
C LEU A 49 2.45 -6.92 -13.97
N GLU A 50 1.69 -8.01 -13.89
CA GLU A 50 2.19 -9.33 -14.26
C GLU A 50 2.53 -9.42 -15.74
N GLN A 51 1.69 -8.86 -16.61
CA GLN A 51 1.95 -8.82 -18.05
C GLN A 51 3.20 -8.02 -18.39
N GLU A 52 3.38 -6.85 -17.78
CA GLU A 52 4.57 -6.02 -18.02
C GLU A 52 5.84 -6.65 -17.46
N ARG A 53 5.77 -7.27 -16.27
CA ARG A 53 6.87 -8.07 -15.71
C ARG A 53 7.27 -9.18 -16.67
N ASP A 54 6.30 -9.93 -17.18
CA ASP A 54 6.55 -11.03 -18.13
C ASP A 54 7.21 -10.55 -19.41
N LYS A 55 6.76 -9.42 -19.97
CA LYS A 55 7.40 -8.81 -21.16
C LYS A 55 8.82 -8.38 -20.83
N HIS A 56 9.06 -7.80 -19.67
CA HIS A 56 10.38 -7.33 -19.25
C HIS A 56 11.38 -8.48 -19.09
N VAL A 57 11.00 -9.52 -18.34
CA VAL A 57 11.84 -10.72 -18.15
C VAL A 57 12.14 -11.41 -19.48
N LYS A 58 11.19 -11.41 -20.42
CA LYS A 58 11.38 -11.98 -21.77
C LYS A 58 12.11 -11.04 -22.74
N GLY A 59 12.57 -9.86 -22.30
CA GLY A 59 13.23 -8.87 -23.14
C GLY A 59 12.34 -8.25 -24.22
N LYS A 60 11.01 -8.39 -24.08
CA LYS A 60 9.99 -7.89 -25.02
C LYS A 60 9.49 -6.48 -24.69
N SER A 61 9.88 -5.93 -23.54
CA SER A 61 9.66 -4.52 -23.20
C SER A 61 10.97 -3.76 -23.22
N ARG A 62 10.91 -2.49 -23.63
CA ARG A 62 12.04 -1.55 -23.55
C ARG A 62 11.95 -0.78 -22.24
N SER A 63 13.07 -0.71 -21.53
CA SER A 63 13.23 0.18 -20.38
C SER A 63 13.99 1.42 -20.83
N TYR A 64 13.58 2.57 -20.32
CA TYR A 64 14.21 3.86 -20.62
C TYR A 64 14.73 4.46 -19.33
N SER A 65 15.90 5.08 -19.39
CA SER A 65 16.37 5.93 -18.30
C SER A 65 15.46 7.16 -18.16
N TRP A 66 15.58 7.85 -17.03
CA TRP A 66 14.82 9.08 -16.78
C TRP A 66 15.07 10.17 -17.83
N ASN A 67 16.32 10.30 -18.30
CA ASN A 67 16.69 11.26 -19.33
C ASN A 67 16.07 10.88 -20.69
N GLU A 68 16.15 9.60 -21.07
CA GLU A 68 15.51 9.12 -22.30
C GLU A 68 14.01 9.28 -22.28
N THR A 69 13.38 9.02 -21.13
CA THR A 69 11.94 9.23 -20.93
C THR A 69 11.57 10.70 -21.15
N LYS A 70 12.35 11.63 -20.59
CA LYS A 70 12.14 13.08 -20.81
C LYS A 70 12.28 13.45 -22.28
N ASP A 71 13.26 12.89 -22.97
CA ASP A 71 13.47 13.17 -24.39
C ASP A 71 12.36 12.58 -25.27
N ILE A 72 11.83 11.40 -24.91
CA ILE A 72 10.66 10.80 -25.58
C ILE A 72 9.41 11.67 -25.39
N ILE A 73 9.11 12.07 -24.15
CA ILE A 73 7.95 12.93 -23.83
C ILE A 73 8.05 14.27 -24.55
N ARG A 74 9.27 14.83 -24.64
CA ARG A 74 9.54 16.08 -25.35
C ARG A 74 9.66 15.90 -26.87
N SER A 75 9.36 14.71 -27.41
CA SER A 75 9.45 14.37 -28.84
C SER A 75 10.84 14.58 -29.45
N LYS A 76 11.89 14.61 -28.62
CA LYS A 76 13.29 14.71 -29.05
C LYS A 76 13.89 13.35 -29.45
N LYS A 77 13.26 12.25 -29.02
CA LYS A 77 13.65 10.86 -29.32
C LYS A 77 12.39 10.01 -29.50
N LYS A 78 12.42 9.03 -30.43
CA LYS A 78 11.33 8.05 -30.57
C LYS A 78 11.52 6.90 -29.55
N PRO A 79 10.44 6.38 -28.95
CA PRO A 79 10.51 5.22 -28.06
C PRO A 79 10.93 3.94 -28.83
#